data_AF-A0A814SSF1-F1
#
_entry.id   AF-A0A814SSF1-F1
#
_cell.length_a   1.000
_cell.length_b   1.000
_cell.length_c   1.000
_cell.angle_alpha   90.00
_cell.angle_beta   90.00
_cell.angle_gamma   90.00
#
_symmetry.space_group_name_H-M   'P 1'
#
loop_
_entity.id
_entity.type
_entity.pdbx_description
1 polymer ?
#
loop_
_entity_poly.entity_id
_entity_poly.type
_entity_poly.pdbx_seq_one_letter_code
_entity_poly.pdbx_strand_id
1 'polypeptide(L)'
;MNRNNNTASSCSNNDGHSYYKITRTVTNSDGKKQTETVEMVDDDAIKHMQNLRLQHDDKRDENRFGFHSLRNPKSLFRSTKPTADKNATAAAAVQDNTEFAQEALKLHNELRRKHGVEPLKLNNDLSKLAQDWANHLASTRGLVHSKTKYRNTQVGENLYCQSWPLTGKEMTQSWYNECKKYDYHNRQLYQSDTGHFTQVVWKNSQEVGFAQAQGSSMNFAVAMYYPAGNFLGEFDKNVFPPS
;
A
#
# COMPACT_ATOMS: atom_id res chain seq x y z
N MET A 1 -5.47 -29.83 -2.51
CA MET A 1 -5.28 -28.39 -2.29
C MET A 1 -4.39 -28.22 -1.06
N ASN A 2 -3.14 -27.79 -1.24
CA ASN A 2 -2.23 -27.56 -0.11
C ASN A 2 -2.70 -26.32 0.67
N ARG A 3 -2.86 -26.45 1.98
CA ARG A 3 -3.12 -25.30 2.87
C ARG A 3 -1.79 -24.86 3.46
N ASN A 4 -1.44 -23.60 3.23
CA ASN A 4 -0.26 -22.96 3.81
C ASN A 4 -0.73 -22.07 4.95
N ASN A 5 -0.20 -22.31 6.15
CA ASN A 5 -0.44 -21.47 7.31
C ASN A 5 0.90 -20.85 7.73
N ASN A 6 0.94 -19.52 7.75
CA ASN A 6 2.08 -18.77 8.25
C ASN A 6 1.71 -18.17 9.60
N THR A 7 2.59 -18.33 10.58
CA THR A 7 2.45 -17.71 11.90
C THR A 7 3.69 -16.89 12.21
N ALA A 8 3.52 -15.69 12.74
CA ALA A 8 4.61 -14.83 13.18
C ALA A 8 4.52 -14.63 14.69
N SER A 9 5.65 -14.74 15.38
CA SER A 9 5.75 -14.47 16.82
C SER A 9 6.85 -13.43 17.07
N SER A 10 6.51 -12.38 17.83
CA SER A 10 7.46 -11.36 18.26
C SER A 10 8.39 -11.93 19.34
N CYS A 11 9.69 -11.71 19.18
CA CYS A 11 10.73 -12.13 20.11
C CYS A 11 11.68 -10.95 20.38
N SER A 12 12.28 -10.96 21.56
CA SER A 12 13.33 -9.99 21.94
C SER A 12 14.55 -10.75 22.42
N ASN A 13 15.73 -10.31 21.98
CA ASN A 13 17.00 -10.82 22.49
C ASN A 13 17.47 -9.95 23.68
N ASN A 14 18.38 -10.49 24.48
CA ASN A 14 18.92 -9.83 25.68
C ASN A 14 19.57 -8.47 25.42
N ASP A 15 19.88 -8.15 24.16
CA ASP A 15 20.50 -6.89 23.72
C ASP A 15 19.48 -5.81 23.36
N GLY A 16 18.18 -6.03 23.60
CA GLY A 16 17.10 -5.06 23.34
C GLY A 16 16.67 -4.95 21.87
N HIS A 17 17.21 -5.80 20.99
CA HIS A 17 16.80 -5.87 19.59
C HIS A 17 15.58 -6.81 19.42
N SER A 18 14.52 -6.26 18.82
CA SER A 18 13.30 -6.99 18.45
C SER A 18 13.47 -7.69 17.10
N TYR A 19 12.96 -8.93 17.01
CA TYR A 19 12.95 -9.72 15.78
C TYR A 19 11.73 -10.64 15.76
N TYR A 20 11.33 -11.08 14.57
CA TYR A 20 10.21 -12.00 14.38
C TYR A 20 10.70 -13.38 14.05
N LYS A 21 10.07 -14.39 14.66
CA LYS A 21 10.11 -15.77 14.15
C LYS A 21 8.90 -15.99 13.27
N ILE A 22 9.14 -16.17 11.97
CA ILE A 22 8.11 -16.55 11.02
C ILE A 22 8.20 -18.04 10.81
N THR A 23 7.11 -18.74 11.11
CA THR A 23 6.97 -20.18 10.91
C THR A 23 6.00 -20.41 9.76
N ARG A 24 6.51 -21.04 8.70
CA ARG A 24 5.70 -21.51 7.57
C ARG A 24 5.44 -22.99 7.75
N THR A 25 4.17 -23.39 7.75
CA THR A 25 3.79 -24.81 7.71
C THR A 25 3.09 -25.13 6.39
N VAL A 26 3.68 -26.03 5.62
CA VAL A 26 3.12 -26.56 4.38
C VAL A 26 2.58 -27.96 4.66
N THR A 27 1.30 -28.18 4.36
CA THR A 27 0.74 -29.53 4.35
C THR A 27 0.76 -30.06 2.92
N ASN A 28 1.54 -31.11 2.69
CA ASN A 28 1.67 -31.77 1.39
C ASN A 28 0.41 -32.58 1.05
N SER A 29 0.30 -32.99 -0.22
CA SER A 29 -0.84 -33.78 -0.72
C SER A 29 -0.99 -35.15 -0.04
N ASP A 30 0.07 -35.66 0.59
CA ASP A 30 0.08 -36.87 1.41
C ASP A 30 -0.32 -36.62 2.89
N GLY A 31 -0.69 -35.38 3.24
CA GLY A 31 -1.07 -34.98 4.59
C GLY A 31 0.09 -34.70 5.54
N LYS A 32 1.35 -34.86 5.11
CA LYS A 32 2.52 -34.56 5.95
C LYS A 32 2.75 -33.05 6.04
N LYS A 33 3.02 -32.58 7.26
CA LYS A 33 3.36 -31.18 7.54
C LYS A 33 4.87 -31.01 7.50
N GLN A 34 5.34 -30.07 6.68
CA GLN A 34 6.71 -29.57 6.72
C GLN A 34 6.67 -28.16 7.29
N THR A 35 7.54 -27.89 8.26
CA THR A 35 7.60 -26.61 8.96
C THR A 35 8.99 -26.02 8.80
N GLU A 36 9.04 -24.76 8.35
CA GLU A 36 10.25 -23.97 8.22
C GLU A 36 10.12 -22.73 9.10
N THR A 37 11.15 -22.40 9.87
CA THR A 37 11.16 -21.23 10.76
C THR A 37 12.33 -20.33 10.41
N VAL A 38 12.05 -19.05 10.21
CA VAL A 38 13.06 -18.03 9.89
C VAL A 38 12.95 -16.91 10.91
N GLU A 39 14.10 -16.52 11.47
CA GLU A 39 14.21 -15.37 12.38
C GLU A 39 14.64 -14.14 11.57
N MET A 40 13.87 -13.04 11.65
CA MET A 40 14.09 -11.85 10.84
C MET A 40 13.92 -10.57 11.65
N VAL A 41 14.80 -9.60 11.42
CA VAL A 41 14.73 -8.27 12.04
C VAL A 41 13.65 -7.43 11.33
N ASP A 42 13.09 -6.42 11.99
CA ASP A 42 11.88 -5.66 11.56
C ASP A 42 11.81 -5.34 10.05
N ASP A 43 12.90 -4.83 9.45
CA ASP A 43 12.95 -4.46 8.03
C ASP A 43 12.90 -5.66 7.06
N ASP A 44 13.47 -6.80 7.46
CA ASP A 44 13.52 -8.02 6.65
C ASP A 44 12.21 -8.81 6.72
N ALA A 45 11.48 -8.72 7.83
CA ALA A 45 10.20 -9.40 7.99
C ALA A 45 9.14 -8.86 7.00
N ILE A 46 9.08 -7.54 6.81
CA ILE A 46 8.17 -6.90 5.85
C ILE A 46 8.55 -7.29 4.42
N LYS A 47 9.85 -7.25 4.10
CA LYS A 47 10.39 -7.60 2.78
C LYS A 47 10.19 -9.08 2.43
N HIS A 48 10.36 -9.98 3.39
CA HIS A 48 10.19 -11.42 3.19
C HIS A 48 8.71 -11.82 3.05
N MET A 49 7.81 -11.18 3.81
CA MET A 49 6.36 -11.34 3.64
C MET A 49 5.90 -10.90 2.24
N GLN A 50 6.51 -9.84 1.70
CA GLN A 50 6.25 -9.38 0.33
C GLN A 50 6.88 -10.30 -0.74
N ASN A 51 8.07 -10.86 -0.50
CA ASN A 51 8.72 -11.79 -1.44
C ASN A 51 8.04 -13.17 -1.50
N LEU A 52 7.49 -13.67 -0.39
CA LEU A 52 6.66 -14.89 -0.37
C LEU A 52 5.39 -14.75 -1.23
N ARG A 53 4.91 -13.52 -1.45
CA ARG A 53 3.77 -13.18 -2.30
C ARG A 53 4.11 -13.29 -3.79
N LEU A 54 5.31 -12.89 -4.20
CA LEU A 54 5.73 -12.92 -5.61
C LEU A 54 5.98 -14.35 -6.14
N GLN A 55 6.30 -15.31 -5.27
CA GLN A 55 6.57 -16.69 -5.67
C GLN A 55 5.30 -17.56 -5.87
N HIS A 56 4.10 -17.05 -5.52
CA HIS A 56 2.84 -17.80 -5.68
C HIS A 56 1.98 -17.38 -6.89
N ASP A 57 2.31 -16.28 -7.58
CA ASP A 57 1.56 -15.81 -8.75
C ASP A 57 2.13 -16.28 -10.11
N ASP A 58 3.25 -17.02 -10.12
CA ASP A 58 3.94 -17.41 -11.36
C ASP A 58 3.57 -18.82 -11.91
N LYS A 59 2.37 -19.34 -11.60
CA LYS A 59 1.94 -20.67 -12.12
C LYS A 59 0.50 -20.79 -12.61
N ARG A 60 -0.15 -19.70 -13.04
CA ARG A 60 -1.42 -19.82 -13.79
C ARG A 60 -1.48 -18.87 -14.98
N ASP A 61 -1.61 -19.50 -16.15
CA ASP A 61 -2.11 -19.00 -17.43
C ASP A 61 -1.16 -18.28 -18.39
N GLU A 62 -0.10 -18.98 -18.83
CA GLU A 62 0.35 -18.88 -20.23
C GLU A 62 -0.64 -19.62 -21.15
N ASN A 63 -1.82 -19.05 -21.41
CA ASN A 63 -2.61 -19.31 -22.63
C ASN A 63 -3.89 -18.47 -22.68
N ARG A 64 -3.76 -17.17 -22.87
CA ARG A 64 -4.80 -16.38 -23.55
C ARG A 64 -4.17 -15.12 -24.10
N PHE A 65 -4.46 -14.84 -25.38
CA PHE A 65 -3.94 -13.74 -26.21
C PHE A 65 -2.60 -14.04 -26.90
N GLY A 66 -2.71 -14.71 -28.05
CA GLY A 66 -1.61 -14.78 -29.02
C GLY A 66 -1.28 -13.40 -29.57
N PHE A 67 0.00 -13.05 -29.51
CA PHE A 67 0.57 -11.96 -30.30
C PHE A 67 1.62 -12.54 -31.23
N HIS A 68 1.29 -12.55 -32.52
CA HIS A 68 2.23 -12.88 -33.59
C HIS A 68 3.24 -11.75 -33.76
N SER A 69 4.50 -12.15 -33.94
CA SER A 69 5.66 -11.33 -34.31
C SER A 69 5.39 -10.46 -35.53
N LEU A 70 5.68 -9.15 -35.45
CA LEU A 70 6.14 -8.35 -36.61
C LEU A 70 7.11 -7.22 -36.19
N ARG A 71 8.38 -7.46 -36.51
CA ARG A 71 9.38 -6.60 -37.18
C ARG A 71 9.34 -5.07 -36.95
N ASN A 72 10.49 -4.59 -36.49
CA ASN A 72 11.05 -3.24 -36.64
C ASN A 72 10.92 -2.70 -38.09
N PRO A 73 10.67 -1.39 -38.28
CA PRO A 73 11.73 -0.59 -38.89
C PRO A 73 11.89 0.84 -38.32
N LYS A 74 13.12 1.33 -38.53
CA LYS A 74 13.70 2.62 -38.17
C LYS A 74 13.09 3.82 -38.90
N SER A 75 13.21 4.97 -38.24
CA SER A 75 13.39 6.34 -38.78
C SER A 75 12.16 7.05 -39.38
N LEU A 76 11.82 8.21 -38.80
CA LEU A 76 11.80 9.50 -39.48
C LEU A 76 11.83 10.66 -38.45
N PHE A 77 12.85 11.52 -38.58
CA PHE A 77 13.09 12.73 -37.79
C PHE A 77 12.04 13.83 -38.04
N ARG A 78 11.73 14.64 -37.02
CA ARG A 78 11.75 16.11 -37.14
C ARG A 78 11.96 16.80 -35.79
N SER A 79 13.06 17.53 -35.70
CA SER A 79 13.41 18.44 -34.61
C SER A 79 12.61 19.74 -34.73
N THR A 80 11.97 20.18 -33.66
CA THR A 80 11.60 21.58 -33.44
C THR A 80 11.85 21.95 -31.98
N LYS A 81 12.75 22.91 -31.79
CA LYS A 81 13.20 23.53 -30.55
C LYS A 81 12.15 24.53 -30.06
N PRO A 82 11.75 24.57 -28.78
CA PRO A 82 11.05 25.72 -28.23
C PRO A 82 12.06 26.76 -27.70
N THR A 83 11.85 28.00 -28.13
CA THR A 83 12.54 29.22 -27.69
C THR A 83 12.19 29.55 -26.24
N ALA A 84 13.17 30.12 -25.53
CA ALA A 84 13.04 30.59 -24.17
C ALA A 84 12.22 31.89 -24.13
N ASP A 85 11.13 31.89 -23.37
CA ASP A 85 10.54 33.12 -22.85
C ASP A 85 10.70 33.17 -21.34
N LYS A 86 11.31 34.28 -20.90
CA LYS A 86 11.59 34.61 -19.51
C LYS A 86 10.32 35.20 -18.90
N ASN A 87 9.68 34.46 -18.01
CA ASN A 87 9.01 35.03 -16.85
C ASN A 87 8.93 33.99 -15.74
N ALA A 88 9.92 34.02 -14.86
CA ALA A 88 9.85 33.39 -13.55
C ALA A 88 8.94 34.24 -12.67
N THR A 89 7.89 33.63 -12.10
CA THR A 89 7.58 33.59 -10.66
C THR A 89 6.10 33.23 -10.46
N ALA A 90 5.85 31.97 -10.11
CA ALA A 90 4.96 31.57 -9.02
C ALA A 90 5.06 30.04 -8.92
N ALA A 91 5.78 29.54 -7.91
CA ALA A 91 5.63 28.16 -7.48
C ALA A 91 4.15 27.96 -7.14
N ALA A 92 3.45 27.17 -7.96
CA ALA A 92 2.05 26.84 -7.73
C ALA A 92 1.94 26.24 -6.33
N ALA A 93 1.22 26.93 -5.45
CA ALA A 93 0.83 26.40 -4.15
C ALA A 93 0.20 25.02 -4.38
N VAL A 94 0.80 23.99 -3.78
CA VAL A 94 0.27 22.61 -3.79
C VAL A 94 -1.15 22.68 -3.25
N GLN A 95 -2.14 22.49 -4.12
CA GLN A 95 -3.54 22.64 -3.76
C GLN A 95 -3.98 21.44 -2.94
N ASP A 96 -4.16 21.66 -1.65
CA ASP A 96 -4.75 20.75 -0.67
C ASP A 96 -6.26 20.49 -0.88
N ASN A 97 -6.75 20.72 -2.10
CA ASN A 97 -8.17 20.73 -2.44
C ASN A 97 -8.46 20.09 -3.81
N THR A 98 -7.63 19.13 -4.22
CA THR A 98 -7.93 18.36 -5.43
C THR A 98 -9.20 17.55 -5.23
N GLU A 99 -10.00 17.42 -6.29
CA GLU A 99 -11.20 16.56 -6.29
C GLU A 99 -10.86 15.15 -5.82
N PHE A 100 -9.72 14.61 -6.27
CA PHE A 100 -9.18 13.33 -5.83
C PHE A 100 -9.03 13.21 -4.31
N ALA A 101 -8.36 14.16 -3.66
CA ALA A 101 -8.14 14.12 -2.22
C ALA A 101 -9.46 14.27 -1.43
N GLN A 102 -10.37 15.11 -1.91
CA GLN A 102 -11.69 15.30 -1.28
C GLN A 102 -12.58 14.06 -1.40
N GLU A 103 -12.61 13.42 -2.56
CA GLU A 103 -13.31 12.14 -2.76
C GLU A 103 -12.75 11.03 -1.85
N ALA A 104 -11.42 10.93 -1.80
CA ALA A 104 -10.74 9.95 -0.96
C ALA A 104 -11.07 10.18 0.52
N LEU A 105 -10.93 11.42 1.01
CA LEU A 105 -11.23 11.78 2.40
C LEU A 105 -12.69 11.52 2.75
N LYS A 106 -13.62 11.92 1.87
CA LYS A 106 -15.06 11.71 2.08
C LYS A 106 -15.37 10.23 2.26
N LEU A 107 -14.93 9.39 1.33
CA LEU A 107 -15.20 7.95 1.43
C LEU A 107 -14.47 7.31 2.62
N HIS A 108 -13.23 7.70 2.92
CA HIS A 108 -12.52 7.24 4.12
C HIS A 108 -13.37 7.50 5.37
N ASN A 109 -13.88 8.72 5.53
CA ASN A 109 -14.65 9.12 6.70
C ASN A 109 -16.04 8.47 6.76
N GLU A 110 -16.69 8.24 5.61
CA GLU A 110 -17.92 7.44 5.54
C GLU A 110 -17.69 6.00 6.02
N LEU A 111 -16.58 5.38 5.60
CA LEU A 111 -16.23 4.02 5.99
C LEU A 111 -15.81 3.94 7.45
N ARG A 112 -14.96 4.85 7.92
CA ARG A 112 -14.55 4.97 9.33
C ARG A 112 -15.74 5.10 10.28
N ARG A 113 -16.75 5.89 9.89
CA ARG A 113 -18.01 5.99 10.63
C ARG A 113 -18.74 4.66 10.76
N LYS A 114 -18.73 3.80 9.73
CA LYS A 114 -19.30 2.44 9.82
C LYS A 114 -18.58 1.58 10.84
N HIS A 115 -17.32 1.87 11.16
CA HIS A 115 -16.53 1.16 12.16
C HIS A 115 -16.53 1.86 13.53
N GLY A 116 -17.32 2.92 13.71
CA GLY A 116 -17.38 3.67 14.96
C GLY A 116 -16.08 4.37 15.34
N VAL A 117 -15.23 4.73 14.37
CA VAL A 117 -13.99 5.47 14.62
C VAL A 117 -14.06 6.90 14.07
N GLU A 118 -13.34 7.82 14.74
CA GLU A 118 -13.34 9.24 14.42
C GLU A 118 -12.89 9.54 12.97
N PRO A 119 -13.44 10.57 12.31
CA PRO A 119 -13.03 10.95 10.97
C PRO A 119 -11.58 11.45 10.94
N LEU A 120 -10.88 11.14 9.85
CA LEU A 120 -9.57 11.69 9.54
C LEU A 120 -9.70 13.16 9.09
N LYS A 121 -8.66 13.93 9.38
CA LYS A 121 -8.47 15.29 8.85
C LYS A 121 -7.44 15.25 7.73
N LEU A 122 -7.74 15.94 6.63
CA LEU A 122 -6.76 16.12 5.57
C LEU A 122 -5.60 16.97 6.10
N ASN A 123 -4.37 16.52 5.88
CA ASN A 123 -3.15 17.25 6.24
C ASN A 123 -2.30 17.52 4.98
N ASN A 124 -1.95 18.78 4.82
CA ASN A 124 -1.31 19.32 3.63
C ASN A 124 0.15 18.88 3.50
N ASP A 125 0.85 18.75 4.63
CA ASP A 125 2.22 18.25 4.64
C ASP A 125 2.26 16.76 4.31
N LEU A 126 1.32 15.97 4.83
CA LEU A 126 1.16 14.57 4.43
C LEU A 126 0.80 14.45 2.95
N SER A 127 -0.03 15.34 2.40
CA SER A 127 -0.38 15.33 0.97
C SER A 127 0.82 15.66 0.08
N LYS A 128 1.69 16.60 0.49
CA LYS A 128 2.95 16.87 -0.21
C LYS A 128 3.87 15.65 -0.21
N LEU A 129 4.05 15.01 0.94
CA LEU A 129 4.84 13.79 1.07
C LEU A 129 4.26 12.65 0.22
N ALA A 130 2.94 12.49 0.20
CA ALA A 130 2.26 11.53 -0.65
C ALA A 130 2.47 11.85 -2.14
N GLN A 131 2.48 13.12 -2.53
CA GLN A 131 2.71 13.55 -3.92
C GLN A 131 4.14 13.27 -4.37
N ASP A 132 5.12 13.57 -3.52
CA ASP A 132 6.53 13.25 -3.78
C ASP A 132 6.70 11.75 -4.01
N TRP A 133 6.03 10.93 -3.19
CA TRP A 133 6.09 9.48 -3.35
C TRP A 133 5.33 9.00 -4.59
N ALA A 134 4.13 9.52 -4.88
CA ALA A 134 3.37 9.17 -6.08
C ALA A 134 4.19 9.46 -7.35
N ASN A 135 4.88 10.60 -7.40
CA ASN A 135 5.79 10.96 -8.49
C ASN A 135 6.96 9.97 -8.61
N HIS A 136 7.53 9.54 -7.48
CA HIS A 136 8.56 8.52 -7.45
C HIS A 136 8.08 7.18 -8.03
N LEU A 137 6.90 6.70 -7.62
CA LEU A 137 6.31 5.45 -8.14
C LEU A 137 6.01 5.55 -9.64
N ALA A 138 5.49 6.69 -10.10
CA ALA A 138 5.25 6.94 -11.52
C ALA A 138 6.54 6.91 -12.36
N SER A 139 7.66 7.36 -11.80
CA SER A 139 8.98 7.35 -12.46
C SER A 139 9.65 5.98 -12.49
N THR A 140 9.47 5.17 -11.45
CA THR A 140 10.14 3.85 -11.29
C THR A 140 9.28 2.67 -11.73
N ARG A 141 7.96 2.88 -11.88
CA ARG A 141 6.95 1.89 -12.27
C ARG A 141 6.80 0.72 -11.28
N GLY A 142 7.14 0.90 -10.01
CA GLY A 142 7.01 -0.13 -8.97
C GLY A 142 6.10 0.33 -7.84
N LEU A 143 5.27 -0.57 -7.29
CA LEU A 143 4.59 -0.36 -6.02
C LEU A 143 5.52 -0.77 -4.88
N VAL A 144 6.26 0.20 -4.35
CA VAL A 144 7.18 0.02 -3.23
C VAL A 144 6.86 1.04 -2.14
N HIS A 145 6.88 0.58 -0.88
CA HIS A 145 6.63 1.47 0.25
C HIS A 145 7.77 2.45 0.48
N SER A 146 7.42 3.66 0.93
CA SER A 146 8.39 4.71 1.24
C SER A 146 9.07 4.50 2.59
N LYS A 147 10.22 5.17 2.78
CA LYS A 147 10.84 5.38 4.10
C LYS A 147 10.46 6.72 4.72
N THR A 148 9.31 7.27 4.30
CA THR A 148 8.91 8.63 4.64
C THR A 148 8.61 8.77 6.13
N LYS A 149 9.11 9.85 6.72
CA LYS A 149 8.81 10.21 8.11
C LYS A 149 8.07 11.54 8.15
N TYR A 150 7.14 11.65 9.09
CA TYR A 150 6.46 12.88 9.46
C TYR A 150 6.54 13.04 10.98
N ARG A 151 6.90 14.24 11.46
CA ARG A 151 7.13 14.53 12.88
C ARG A 151 8.05 13.50 13.56
N ASN A 152 9.15 13.14 12.89
CA ASN A 152 10.18 12.18 13.32
C ASN A 152 9.74 10.71 13.46
N THR A 153 8.53 10.35 13.04
CA THR A 153 8.04 8.96 13.05
C THR A 153 7.69 8.49 11.65
N GLN A 154 7.77 7.18 11.41
CA GLN A 154 7.29 6.57 10.17
C GLN A 154 5.80 6.86 9.98
N VAL A 155 5.39 7.22 8.76
CA VAL A 155 3.97 7.37 8.40
C VAL A 155 3.37 6.00 8.05
N GLY A 156 2.08 5.83 8.31
CA GLY A 156 1.32 4.74 7.69
C GLY A 156 1.17 5.03 6.20
N GLU A 157 1.09 4.00 5.36
CA GLU A 157 1.06 4.19 3.91
C GLU A 157 0.20 3.14 3.23
N ASN A 158 -0.70 3.59 2.34
CA ASN A 158 -1.39 2.73 1.39
C ASN A 158 -1.04 3.16 -0.04
N LEU A 159 -0.81 2.18 -0.91
CA LEU A 159 -0.45 2.37 -2.30
C LEU A 159 -1.49 1.75 -3.23
N TYR A 160 -1.71 2.35 -4.38
CA TYR A 160 -2.61 1.84 -5.41
C TYR A 160 -2.12 2.22 -6.80
N CYS A 161 -2.45 1.41 -7.80
CA CYS A 161 -2.21 1.75 -9.19
C CYS A 161 -3.21 1.09 -10.14
N GLN A 162 -3.48 1.74 -11.27
CA GLN A 162 -4.27 1.17 -12.37
C GLN A 162 -3.89 1.82 -13.70
N SER A 163 -4.31 1.24 -14.84
CA SER A 163 -3.93 1.73 -16.18
C SER A 163 -4.88 2.78 -16.78
N TRP A 164 -5.97 3.13 -16.10
CA TRP A 164 -6.93 4.17 -16.48
C TRP A 164 -6.98 5.29 -15.41
N PRO A 165 -7.60 6.45 -15.70
CA PRO A 165 -7.68 7.56 -14.75
C PRO A 165 -8.18 7.11 -13.37
N LEU A 166 -7.58 7.66 -12.31
CA LEU A 166 -7.86 7.32 -10.92
C LEU A 166 -8.81 8.34 -10.27
N THR A 167 -9.80 7.83 -9.54
CA THR A 167 -10.59 8.64 -8.61
C THR A 167 -10.21 8.31 -7.17
N GLY A 168 -10.37 9.27 -6.25
CA GLY A 168 -10.07 9.05 -4.84
C GLY A 168 -11.02 8.03 -4.22
N LYS A 169 -12.26 8.00 -4.72
CA LYS A 169 -13.31 7.07 -4.33
C LYS A 169 -12.97 5.61 -4.69
N GLU A 170 -12.58 5.34 -5.94
CA GLU A 170 -12.27 3.97 -6.38
C GLU A 170 -11.08 3.37 -5.63
N MET A 171 -10.00 4.13 -5.48
CA MET A 171 -8.83 3.74 -4.70
C MET A 171 -9.23 3.39 -3.26
N THR A 172 -9.95 4.29 -2.58
CA THR A 172 -10.38 4.08 -1.19
C THR A 172 -11.28 2.85 -1.06
N GLN A 173 -12.21 2.66 -2.00
CA GLN A 173 -13.08 1.49 -2.01
C GLN A 173 -12.31 0.19 -2.23
N SER A 174 -11.29 0.21 -3.09
CA SER A 174 -10.43 -0.95 -3.36
C SER A 174 -9.69 -1.40 -2.10
N TRP A 175 -9.05 -0.46 -1.38
CA TRP A 175 -8.41 -0.74 -0.09
C TRP A 175 -9.39 -1.27 0.95
N TYR A 176 -10.58 -0.66 1.05
CA TYR A 176 -11.59 -1.09 2.02
C TYR A 176 -12.17 -2.47 1.71
N ASN A 177 -12.23 -2.89 0.43
CA ASN A 177 -12.78 -4.19 0.05
C ASN A 177 -12.00 -5.38 0.63
N GLU A 178 -10.78 -5.18 1.13
CA GLU A 178 -10.04 -6.17 1.90
C GLU A 178 -10.75 -6.57 3.21
N CYS A 179 -11.70 -5.76 3.70
CA CYS A 179 -12.54 -6.11 4.86
C CYS A 179 -13.26 -7.45 4.72
N LYS A 180 -13.52 -7.90 3.48
CA LYS A 180 -14.14 -9.20 3.16
C LYS A 180 -13.25 -10.39 3.54
N LYS A 181 -11.95 -10.16 3.70
CA LYS A 181 -10.95 -11.16 4.09
C LYS A 181 -10.61 -11.09 5.59
N TYR A 182 -11.03 -10.02 6.27
CA TYR A 182 -10.61 -9.76 7.65
C TYR A 182 -11.51 -10.50 8.65
N ASP A 183 -10.89 -11.35 9.46
CA ASP A 183 -11.55 -12.04 10.57
C ASP A 183 -11.52 -11.18 11.86
N TYR A 184 -12.67 -10.61 12.22
CA TYR A 184 -12.81 -9.80 13.43
C TYR A 184 -12.76 -10.61 14.74
N HIS A 185 -12.77 -11.94 14.69
CA HIS A 185 -12.60 -12.78 15.88
C HIS A 185 -11.12 -13.04 16.20
N ASN A 186 -10.24 -12.92 15.21
CA ASN A 186 -8.80 -13.13 15.37
C ASN A 186 -8.00 -11.84 15.13
N ARG A 187 -8.14 -10.88 16.06
CA ARG A 187 -7.50 -9.55 15.97
C ARG A 187 -6.17 -9.45 16.72
N GLN A 188 -5.55 -10.56 17.09
CA GLN A 188 -4.27 -10.53 17.80
C GLN A 188 -3.06 -10.47 16.86
N LEU A 189 -3.25 -10.86 15.60
CA LEU A 189 -2.19 -10.95 14.59
C LEU A 189 -2.56 -10.15 13.34
N TYR A 190 -1.54 -9.71 12.61
CA TYR A 190 -1.71 -9.19 11.27
C TYR A 190 -2.26 -10.29 10.34
N GLN A 191 -3.25 -9.93 9.53
CA GLN A 191 -3.83 -10.82 8.53
C GLN A 191 -3.34 -10.39 7.15
N SER A 192 -2.83 -11.35 6.37
CA SER A 192 -2.33 -11.08 5.03
C SER A 192 -3.46 -10.55 4.13
N ASP A 193 -3.12 -9.62 3.23
CA ASP A 193 -4.06 -8.96 2.31
C ASP A 193 -5.20 -8.18 2.97
N THR A 194 -5.01 -7.74 4.23
CA THR A 194 -5.95 -6.83 4.90
C THR A 194 -5.33 -5.50 5.34
N GLY A 195 -4.05 -5.30 5.04
CA GLY A 195 -3.27 -4.17 5.54
C GLY A 195 -3.78 -2.81 5.09
N HIS A 196 -4.32 -2.72 3.87
CA HIS A 196 -4.88 -1.45 3.39
C HIS A 196 -6.18 -1.14 4.12
N PHE A 197 -7.07 -2.13 4.23
CA PHE A 197 -8.32 -1.99 5.00
C PHE A 197 -8.04 -1.59 6.45
N THR A 198 -7.18 -2.31 7.15
CA THR A 198 -6.90 -2.04 8.57
C THR A 198 -6.33 -0.65 8.79
N GLN A 199 -5.53 -0.14 7.85
CA GLN A 199 -5.05 1.24 7.89
C GLN A 199 -6.17 2.27 7.64
N VAL A 200 -7.08 2.03 6.69
CA VAL A 200 -8.23 2.92 6.41
C VAL A 200 -9.07 3.14 7.68
N VAL A 201 -9.35 2.06 8.41
CA VAL A 201 -10.21 2.09 9.62
C VAL A 201 -9.44 2.19 10.93
N TRP A 202 -8.13 2.41 10.89
CA TRP A 202 -7.30 2.42 12.09
C TRP A 202 -7.73 3.54 13.04
N LYS A 203 -8.27 3.18 14.21
CA LYS A 203 -8.84 4.13 15.18
C LYS A 203 -7.91 5.29 15.51
N ASN A 204 -6.65 4.98 15.81
CA ASN A 204 -5.70 5.98 16.30
C ASN A 204 -5.09 6.88 15.21
N SER A 205 -5.28 6.59 13.91
CA SER A 205 -4.89 7.52 12.84
C SER A 205 -5.84 8.71 12.84
N GLN A 206 -5.30 9.92 12.75
CA GLN A 206 -6.04 11.19 12.92
C GLN A 206 -5.95 12.09 11.68
N GLU A 207 -4.80 12.07 11.02
CA GLU A 207 -4.48 12.91 9.88
C GLU A 207 -4.15 11.99 8.68
N VAL A 208 -4.49 12.45 7.48
CA VAL A 208 -4.17 11.75 6.24
C VAL A 208 -3.83 12.73 5.13
N GLY A 209 -2.90 12.36 4.27
CA GLY A 209 -2.62 13.05 3.01
C GLY A 209 -2.85 12.12 1.83
N PHE A 210 -3.35 12.65 0.72
CA PHE A 210 -3.62 11.88 -0.49
C PHE A 210 -2.97 12.53 -1.70
N ALA A 211 -2.43 11.72 -2.59
CA ALA A 211 -1.93 12.19 -3.87
C ALA A 211 -2.06 11.13 -4.95
N GLN A 212 -2.01 11.58 -6.20
CA GLN A 212 -1.88 10.73 -7.37
C GLN A 212 -0.86 11.29 -8.36
N ALA A 213 -0.30 10.41 -9.18
CA ALA A 213 0.60 10.78 -10.26
C ALA A 213 0.37 9.88 -11.47
N GLN A 214 0.37 10.48 -12.66
CA GLN A 214 0.30 9.75 -13.91
C GLN A 214 1.69 9.29 -14.34
N GLY A 215 1.88 7.98 -14.49
CA GLY A 215 3.04 7.39 -15.14
C GLY A 215 2.80 7.14 -16.63
N SER A 216 3.78 6.57 -17.31
CA SER A 216 3.70 6.31 -18.76
C SER A 216 2.67 5.27 -19.18
N SER A 217 2.33 4.34 -18.29
CA SER A 217 1.41 3.22 -18.55
C SER A 217 0.44 2.94 -17.41
N MET A 218 0.71 3.50 -16.23
CA MET A 218 -0.05 3.29 -15.01
C MET A 218 -0.13 4.61 -14.26
N ASN A 219 -1.27 4.85 -13.64
CA ASN A 219 -1.47 5.90 -12.67
C ASN A 219 -1.25 5.32 -11.28
N PHE A 220 -0.64 6.11 -10.40
CA PHE A 220 -0.29 5.72 -9.04
C PHE A 220 -0.99 6.64 -8.06
N ALA A 221 -1.43 6.08 -6.94
CA ALA A 221 -1.97 6.84 -5.83
C ALA A 221 -1.36 6.40 -4.50
N VAL A 222 -1.22 7.37 -3.61
CA VAL A 222 -0.59 7.21 -2.30
C VAL A 222 -1.47 7.89 -1.25
N ALA A 223 -1.71 7.20 -0.14
CA ALA A 223 -2.22 7.78 1.08
C ALA A 223 -1.19 7.65 2.19
N MET A 224 -0.93 8.73 2.93
CA MET A 224 -0.05 8.73 4.09
C MET A 224 -0.83 9.09 5.35
N TYR A 225 -0.73 8.26 6.39
CA TYR A 225 -1.54 8.33 7.61
C TYR A 225 -0.67 8.69 8.81
N TYR A 226 -1.18 9.56 9.68
CA TYR A 226 -0.52 9.92 10.93
C TYR A 226 -1.51 9.98 12.12
N PRO A 227 -1.17 9.40 13.28
CA PRO A 227 -0.14 8.38 13.47
C PRO A 227 -0.34 7.16 12.55
N ALA A 228 0.75 6.42 12.31
CA ALA A 228 0.72 5.19 11.51
C ALA A 228 -0.23 4.15 12.12
N GLY A 229 -0.80 3.29 11.27
CA GLY A 229 -1.57 2.13 11.67
C GLY A 229 -0.77 0.84 11.60
N ASN A 230 -1.48 -0.28 11.66
CA ASN A 230 -0.94 -1.63 11.44
C ASN A 230 0.19 -2.04 12.40
N PHE A 231 0.22 -1.46 13.60
CA PHE A 231 1.12 -1.92 14.66
C PHE A 231 0.68 -3.30 15.16
N LEU A 232 1.61 -4.26 15.14
CA LEU A 232 1.39 -5.60 15.67
C LEU A 232 0.99 -5.55 17.15
N GLY A 233 0.01 -6.35 17.54
CA GLY A 233 -0.54 -6.38 18.90
C GLY A 233 -1.55 -5.26 19.21
N GLU A 234 -1.86 -4.38 18.26
CA GLU A 234 -2.77 -3.23 18.49
C GLU A 234 -4.06 -3.30 17.65
N PHE A 235 -4.28 -4.37 16.88
CA PHE A 235 -5.42 -4.49 15.96
C PHE A 235 -6.77 -4.57 16.69
N ASP A 236 -6.83 -5.22 17.85
CA ASP A 236 -8.04 -5.38 18.65
C ASP A 236 -8.58 -4.06 19.21
N LYS A 237 -7.70 -3.08 19.45
CA LYS A 237 -8.02 -1.73 19.91
C LYS A 237 -8.28 -0.75 18.78
N ASN A 238 -7.89 -1.09 17.55
CA ASN A 238 -7.90 -0.15 16.42
C ASN A 238 -8.78 -0.55 15.23
N VAL A 239 -9.18 -1.82 15.10
CA VAL A 239 -9.96 -2.33 13.97
C VAL A 239 -11.23 -3.01 14.49
N PHE A 240 -12.33 -2.26 14.52
CA PHE A 240 -13.62 -2.73 15.01
C PHE A 240 -14.46 -3.34 13.88
N PRO A 241 -15.41 -4.25 14.18
CA PRO A 241 -16.40 -4.69 13.20
C PRO A 241 -17.28 -3.50 12.74
N PRO A 242 -17.81 -3.54 11.51
CA PRO A 242 -18.76 -2.53 11.07
C PRO A 242 -20.08 -2.66 11.86
N SER A 243 -20.69 -1.52 12.20
CA SER A 243 -22.01 -1.36 12.83
C SER A 243 -23.14 -1.34 11.81
#